data_AF-A0A9P6JS24-F1
#
_entry.id   AF-A0A9P6JS24-F1
#
_cell.length_a   1.000
_cell.length_b   1.000
_cell.length_c   1.000
_cell.angle_alpha   90.00
_cell.angle_beta   90.00
_cell.angle_gamma   90.00
#
_symmetry.space_group_name_H-M   'P 1'
#
loop_
_entity.id
_entity.type
_entity.pdbx_description
1 polymer ?
#
loop_
_entity_poly.entity_id
_entity_poly.type
_entity_poly.pdbx_seq_one_letter_code
_entity_poly.pdbx_strand_id
1 'polypeptide(L)'
;MSTIATPSSNANGANDISLSKQLAEIDSLTNYPATDLVKELLKFHQADVGHKRNIHMSAQVLQRSRTAYEEINGLITKVDQSGLTDQQEPDFDSWEKYTDAIPSLEDVLLQYFFKFSTKARQHVHDEGAEVIDGIHFIAEWNADREMLNNLTKSKLTAEYITQRTSDDQATYTALAEYFKRFNETNLDDKDILDRRRGDKPVQSVRNIIKSLTTVASSKPYAESTLVPVIQTFMLFVVPFSLLNRQRPKGLKVLEDSVKQHLASMNVWNTMKNLATVTLELANAKPGPEQEPHAKKWKIAYDVLEKLLVELGTVFISLAEDLLDLIKLSARIRSPFHERTIGLVKILRGLDLDTRKLSANHRRQLQETMKEAFDKLTKASNVINKDVTKAALEDTEYQARTTELKQLLGSVEKTSTNLKLEKPWAEREQLFTLGVATDEGHLKRMKAMFAAARAPPVVTPNA
;
A
#
# COMPACT_ATOMS: atom_id res chain seq x y z
N MET A 1 -8.83 -69.59 -38.82
CA MET A 1 -8.80 -68.31 -39.54
C MET A 1 -9.52 -67.29 -38.68
N SER A 2 -8.78 -66.52 -37.89
CA SER A 2 -9.33 -65.46 -37.04
C SER A 2 -8.87 -64.10 -37.56
N THR A 3 -9.82 -63.25 -37.88
CA THR A 3 -9.66 -61.84 -38.22
C THR A 3 -9.34 -61.05 -36.94
N ILE A 4 -8.19 -60.36 -36.94
CA ILE A 4 -7.83 -59.36 -35.93
C ILE A 4 -8.36 -58.01 -36.44
N ALA A 5 -9.27 -57.41 -35.67
CA ALA A 5 -9.76 -56.06 -35.89
C ALA A 5 -8.78 -55.04 -35.27
N THR A 6 -8.40 -54.04 -36.06
CA THR A 6 -7.66 -52.85 -35.62
C THR A 6 -8.58 -51.92 -34.81
N PRO A 7 -8.13 -51.35 -33.68
CA PRO A 7 -8.90 -50.32 -32.98
C PRO A 7 -8.75 -48.96 -33.67
N SER A 8 -9.89 -48.31 -33.86
CA SER A 8 -10.09 -46.98 -34.42
C SER A 8 -9.49 -45.87 -33.54
N SER A 9 -8.72 -44.98 -34.18
CA SER A 9 -8.04 -43.81 -33.61
C SER A 9 -8.93 -42.56 -33.59
N ASN A 10 -9.91 -42.47 -32.70
CA ASN A 10 -10.84 -41.33 -32.65
C ASN A 10 -10.97 -40.66 -31.25
N ALA A 11 -9.88 -40.54 -30.49
CA ALA A 11 -9.88 -39.84 -29.20
C ALA A 11 -9.18 -38.46 -29.19
N ASN A 12 -8.39 -38.11 -30.21
CA ASN A 12 -7.60 -36.87 -30.18
C ASN A 12 -8.34 -35.61 -30.69
N GLY A 13 -9.45 -35.76 -31.42
CA GLY A 13 -10.18 -34.63 -32.00
C GLY A 13 -11.07 -33.85 -31.03
N ALA A 14 -11.49 -34.45 -29.90
CA ALA A 14 -12.44 -33.81 -28.98
C ALA A 14 -11.79 -32.83 -28.00
N ASN A 15 -10.53 -33.08 -27.58
CA ASN A 15 -9.80 -32.19 -26.68
C ASN A 15 -9.23 -30.95 -27.39
N ASP A 16 -8.90 -31.06 -28.68
CA ASP A 16 -8.32 -29.99 -29.48
C ASP A 16 -9.35 -28.89 -29.83
N ILE A 17 -10.61 -29.30 -30.04
CA ILE A 17 -11.76 -28.39 -30.24
C ILE A 17 -12.12 -27.64 -28.93
N SER A 18 -11.85 -28.23 -27.77
CA SER A 18 -12.09 -27.56 -26.46
C SER A 18 -11.07 -26.45 -26.20
N LEU A 19 -9.81 -26.67 -26.58
CA LEU A 19 -8.71 -25.76 -26.28
C LEU A 19 -8.75 -24.54 -27.21
N SER A 20 -9.01 -24.76 -28.51
CA SER A 20 -9.26 -23.71 -29.50
C SER A 20 -10.52 -22.86 -29.21
N LYS A 21 -11.58 -23.46 -28.65
CA LYS A 21 -12.80 -22.74 -28.23
C LYS A 21 -12.65 -22.00 -26.88
N GLN A 22 -11.79 -22.49 -25.98
CA GLN A 22 -11.39 -21.77 -24.75
C GLN A 22 -10.46 -20.59 -25.03
N LEU A 23 -9.75 -20.62 -26.17
CA LEU A 23 -8.85 -19.56 -26.63
C LEU A 23 -9.58 -18.39 -27.34
N ALA A 24 -10.84 -18.53 -27.74
CA ALA A 24 -11.63 -17.40 -28.28
C ALA A 24 -12.10 -16.46 -27.16
N GLU A 25 -12.05 -15.13 -27.22
CA GLU A 25 -11.34 -14.13 -28.03
C GLU A 25 -10.69 -13.17 -27.01
N ILE A 26 -9.36 -13.08 -26.93
CA ILE A 26 -8.69 -12.11 -26.04
C ILE A 26 -9.17 -10.67 -26.34
N ASP A 27 -9.55 -10.40 -27.60
CA ASP A 27 -10.11 -9.11 -28.01
C ASP A 27 -11.40 -8.74 -27.26
N SER A 28 -12.23 -9.72 -26.91
CA SER A 28 -13.50 -9.53 -26.18
C SER A 28 -13.33 -9.21 -24.69
N LEU A 29 -12.13 -9.41 -24.13
CA LEU A 29 -11.88 -9.13 -22.72
C LEU A 29 -11.91 -7.63 -22.46
N THR A 30 -12.57 -7.24 -21.37
CA THR A 30 -12.55 -5.87 -20.82
C THR A 30 -11.11 -5.39 -20.79
N ASN A 31 -10.86 -4.19 -21.31
CA ASN A 31 -9.51 -3.69 -21.47
C ASN A 31 -9.34 -2.36 -20.76
N TYR A 32 -8.44 -2.34 -19.78
CA TYR A 32 -7.97 -1.11 -19.15
C TYR A 32 -6.60 -0.75 -19.70
N PRO A 33 -6.31 0.55 -19.93
CA PRO A 33 -5.01 1.00 -20.42
C PRO A 33 -3.80 0.45 -19.63
N ALA A 34 -3.92 0.33 -18.31
CA ALA A 34 -2.90 -0.28 -17.45
C ALA A 34 -2.54 -1.73 -17.81
N THR A 35 -3.47 -2.44 -18.44
CA THR A 35 -3.34 -3.86 -18.80
C THR A 35 -3.12 -4.07 -20.30
N ASP A 36 -2.97 -3.00 -21.09
CA ASP A 36 -2.82 -3.08 -22.55
C ASP A 36 -1.62 -3.96 -22.94
N LEU A 37 -0.49 -3.82 -22.25
CA LEU A 37 0.70 -4.64 -22.51
C LEU A 37 0.41 -6.12 -22.22
N VAL A 38 -0.17 -6.46 -21.07
CA VAL A 38 -0.57 -7.83 -20.76
C VAL A 38 -1.50 -8.39 -21.84
N LYS A 39 -2.50 -7.61 -22.29
CA LYS A 39 -3.43 -8.03 -23.34
C LYS A 39 -2.70 -8.35 -24.65
N GLU A 40 -1.78 -7.48 -25.08
CA GLU A 40 -0.98 -7.71 -26.30
C GLU A 40 -0.02 -8.90 -26.16
N LEU A 41 0.57 -9.11 -24.98
CA LEU A 41 1.37 -10.31 -24.70
C LEU A 41 0.53 -11.59 -24.77
N LEU A 42 -0.69 -11.58 -24.20
CA LEU A 42 -1.60 -12.71 -24.27
C LEU A 42 -2.01 -13.03 -25.72
N LYS A 43 -2.33 -12.01 -26.54
CA LYS A 43 -2.62 -12.19 -27.99
C LYS A 43 -1.46 -12.81 -28.73
N PHE A 44 -0.25 -12.32 -28.43
CA PHE A 44 0.96 -12.85 -29.02
C PHE A 44 1.14 -14.33 -28.67
N HIS A 45 1.02 -14.69 -27.39
CA HIS A 45 1.10 -16.09 -26.96
C HIS A 45 0.00 -16.96 -27.56
N GLN A 46 -1.23 -16.44 -27.72
CA GLN A 46 -2.32 -17.13 -28.39
C GLN A 46 -1.98 -17.50 -29.85
N ALA A 47 -1.40 -16.56 -30.61
CA ALA A 47 -0.97 -16.82 -31.99
C ALA A 47 0.15 -17.88 -32.06
N ASP A 48 0.91 -18.02 -30.98
CA ASP A 48 2.09 -18.87 -30.88
C ASP A 48 1.79 -20.29 -30.32
N VAL A 49 0.67 -20.48 -29.60
CA VAL A 49 0.26 -21.81 -29.06
C VAL A 49 0.10 -22.87 -30.17
N GLY A 50 -0.25 -22.45 -31.40
CA GLY A 50 -0.38 -23.34 -32.56
C GLY A 50 0.94 -23.79 -33.19
N HIS A 51 2.08 -23.21 -32.80
CA HIS A 51 3.34 -23.36 -33.53
C HIS A 51 4.47 -24.02 -32.70
N LYS A 52 4.22 -24.50 -31.46
CA LYS A 52 5.29 -24.92 -30.52
C LYS A 52 5.04 -26.24 -29.77
N ARG A 53 6.14 -26.94 -29.43
CA ARG A 53 6.18 -28.02 -28.41
C ARG A 53 5.63 -27.48 -27.09
N ASN A 54 5.01 -28.37 -26.30
CA ASN A 54 4.31 -28.05 -25.04
C ASN A 54 2.97 -27.32 -25.22
N ILE A 55 2.21 -27.63 -26.28
CA ILE A 55 0.85 -27.11 -26.53
C ILE A 55 0.00 -27.07 -25.25
N HIS A 56 0.02 -28.13 -24.44
CA HIS A 56 -0.73 -28.16 -23.17
C HIS A 56 -0.16 -27.25 -22.08
N MET A 57 1.16 -27.07 -22.00
CA MET A 57 1.77 -26.12 -21.04
C MET A 57 1.54 -24.68 -21.50
N SER A 58 1.76 -24.38 -22.78
CA SER A 58 1.42 -23.08 -23.39
C SER A 58 -0.05 -22.76 -23.18
N ALA A 59 -0.93 -23.73 -23.37
CA ALA A 59 -2.36 -23.61 -23.10
C ALA A 59 -2.65 -23.34 -21.62
N GLN A 60 -1.97 -24.02 -20.70
CA GLN A 60 -2.14 -23.80 -19.25
C GLN A 60 -1.60 -22.44 -18.80
N VAL A 61 -0.43 -22.03 -19.29
CA VAL A 61 0.14 -20.70 -19.03
C VAL A 61 -0.82 -19.65 -19.56
N LEU A 62 -1.24 -19.75 -20.81
CA LEU A 62 -2.17 -18.81 -21.43
C LEU A 62 -3.52 -18.76 -20.69
N GLN A 63 -4.08 -19.91 -20.32
CA GLN A 63 -5.34 -19.97 -19.57
C GLN A 63 -5.20 -19.33 -18.18
N ARG A 64 -4.13 -19.64 -17.43
CA ARG A 64 -3.90 -19.07 -16.10
C ARG A 64 -3.60 -17.57 -16.16
N SER A 65 -2.80 -17.15 -17.14
CA SER A 65 -2.50 -15.73 -17.37
C SER A 65 -3.74 -14.96 -17.80
N ARG A 66 -4.65 -15.58 -18.59
CA ARG A 66 -5.97 -15.01 -18.89
C ARG A 66 -6.82 -14.86 -17.63
N THR A 67 -6.92 -15.89 -16.79
CA THR A 67 -7.67 -15.80 -15.53
C THR A 67 -7.11 -14.71 -14.63
N ALA A 68 -5.78 -14.64 -14.48
CA ALA A 68 -5.13 -13.57 -13.72
C ALA A 68 -5.43 -12.17 -14.32
N TYR A 69 -5.43 -12.03 -15.64
CA TYR A 69 -5.81 -10.80 -16.33
C TYR A 69 -7.27 -10.40 -16.04
N GLU A 70 -8.21 -11.34 -16.09
CA GLU A 70 -9.63 -11.11 -15.77
C GLU A 70 -9.81 -10.71 -14.29
N GLU A 71 -9.09 -11.35 -13.37
CA GLU A 71 -9.09 -10.99 -11.94
C GLU A 71 -8.48 -9.61 -11.69
N ILE A 72 -7.37 -9.26 -12.32
CA ILE A 72 -6.76 -7.92 -12.30
C ILE A 72 -7.78 -6.88 -12.77
N ASN A 73 -8.47 -7.14 -13.89
CA ASN A 73 -9.50 -6.23 -14.37
C ASN A 73 -10.68 -6.13 -13.43
N GLY A 74 -11.08 -7.22 -12.77
CA GLY A 74 -12.09 -7.19 -11.71
C GLY A 74 -11.68 -6.31 -10.53
N LEU A 75 -10.41 -6.36 -10.11
CA LEU A 75 -9.86 -5.47 -9.09
C LEU A 75 -9.84 -4.00 -9.54
N ILE A 76 -9.45 -3.74 -10.80
CA ILE A 76 -9.51 -2.38 -11.38
C ILE A 76 -10.95 -1.86 -11.39
N THR A 77 -11.92 -2.67 -11.86
CA THR A 77 -13.34 -2.31 -11.85
C THR A 77 -13.81 -2.01 -10.43
N LYS A 78 -13.41 -2.81 -9.45
CA LYS A 78 -13.75 -2.59 -8.04
C LYS A 78 -13.21 -1.26 -7.53
N VAL A 79 -11.97 -0.90 -7.86
CA VAL A 79 -11.38 0.41 -7.51
C VAL A 79 -12.09 1.56 -8.25
N ASP A 80 -12.40 1.42 -9.52
CA ASP A 80 -13.08 2.46 -10.32
C ASP A 80 -14.52 2.71 -9.81
N GLN A 81 -15.22 1.66 -9.40
CA GLN A 81 -16.55 1.71 -8.79
C GLN A 81 -16.54 2.11 -7.31
N SER A 82 -15.38 2.06 -6.65
CA SER A 82 -15.26 2.49 -5.26
C SER A 82 -15.57 4.00 -5.13
N GLY A 83 -16.37 4.33 -4.13
CA GLY A 83 -16.68 5.71 -3.74
C GLY A 83 -16.20 5.96 -2.31
N LEU A 84 -16.11 7.23 -1.95
CA LEU A 84 -15.86 7.63 -0.56
C LEU A 84 -17.20 7.85 0.12
N THR A 85 -17.43 7.14 1.22
CA THR A 85 -18.40 7.59 2.23
C THR A 85 -17.63 8.41 3.28
N ASP A 86 -18.33 9.21 4.10
CA ASP A 86 -17.76 10.18 5.05
C ASP A 86 -16.68 9.64 6.02
N GLN A 87 -16.45 8.32 6.03
CA GLN A 87 -15.50 7.62 6.92
C GLN A 87 -14.66 6.54 6.22
N GLN A 88 -14.79 6.33 4.91
CA GLN A 88 -14.05 5.27 4.19
C GLN A 88 -12.79 5.80 3.52
N GLU A 89 -11.69 5.07 3.67
CA GLU A 89 -10.50 5.25 2.85
C GLU A 89 -10.72 4.65 1.45
N PRO A 90 -10.01 5.13 0.42
CA PRO A 90 -9.94 4.44 -0.87
C PRO A 90 -9.60 2.95 -0.71
N ASP A 91 -10.09 2.08 -1.60
CA ASP A 91 -9.82 0.62 -1.59
C ASP A 91 -8.37 0.34 -2.02
N PHE A 92 -7.44 0.69 -1.14
CA PHE A 92 -6.00 0.52 -1.36
C PHE A 92 -5.60 -0.94 -1.44
N ASP A 93 -6.30 -1.86 -0.77
CA ASP A 93 -6.00 -3.29 -0.83
C ASP A 93 -6.22 -3.83 -2.25
N SER A 94 -7.35 -3.49 -2.87
CA SER A 94 -7.61 -3.89 -4.26
C SER A 94 -6.66 -3.19 -5.24
N TRP A 95 -6.34 -1.92 -4.98
CA TRP A 95 -5.38 -1.15 -5.77
C TRP A 95 -3.96 -1.75 -5.72
N GLU A 96 -3.45 -2.04 -4.53
CA GLU A 96 -2.12 -2.66 -4.33
C GLU A 96 -2.07 -4.04 -4.99
N LYS A 97 -3.12 -4.86 -4.82
CA LYS A 97 -3.17 -6.20 -5.44
C LYS A 97 -3.06 -6.16 -6.96
N TYR A 98 -3.82 -5.29 -7.63
CA TYR A 98 -3.76 -5.25 -9.09
C TYR A 98 -2.46 -4.62 -9.58
N THR A 99 -1.97 -3.55 -8.92
CA THR A 99 -0.74 -2.85 -9.32
C THR A 99 0.51 -3.70 -9.11
N ASP A 100 0.53 -4.58 -8.09
CA ASP A 100 1.65 -5.52 -7.90
C ASP A 100 1.55 -6.76 -8.82
N ALA A 101 0.33 -7.15 -9.22
CA ALA A 101 0.09 -8.31 -10.08
C ALA A 101 0.40 -8.06 -11.56
N ILE A 102 0.13 -6.86 -12.09
CA ILE A 102 0.41 -6.49 -13.49
C ILE A 102 1.89 -6.74 -13.87
N PRO A 103 2.90 -6.15 -13.21
CA PRO A 103 4.29 -6.31 -13.62
C PRO A 103 4.76 -7.76 -13.48
N SER A 104 4.27 -8.47 -12.46
CA SER A 104 4.56 -9.89 -12.27
C SER A 104 4.03 -10.75 -13.44
N LEU A 105 2.81 -10.46 -13.90
CA LEU A 105 2.20 -11.16 -15.03
C LEU A 105 2.88 -10.82 -16.36
N GLU A 106 3.21 -9.54 -16.58
CA GLU A 106 4.00 -9.10 -17.74
C GLU A 106 5.35 -9.83 -17.79
N ASP A 107 6.05 -9.91 -16.66
CA ASP A 107 7.35 -10.57 -16.58
C ASP A 107 7.24 -12.07 -16.88
N VAL A 108 6.25 -12.77 -16.32
CA VAL A 108 5.99 -14.19 -16.64
C VAL A 108 5.76 -14.40 -18.13
N LEU A 109 4.91 -13.57 -18.75
CA LEU A 109 4.60 -13.68 -20.19
C LEU A 109 5.81 -13.34 -21.07
N LEU A 110 6.61 -12.34 -20.70
CA LEU A 110 7.83 -11.99 -21.41
C LEU A 110 8.90 -13.09 -21.27
N GLN A 111 9.11 -13.61 -20.07
CA GLN A 111 10.09 -14.69 -19.82
C GLN A 111 9.73 -15.98 -20.56
N TYR A 112 8.44 -16.33 -20.60
CA TYR A 112 7.95 -17.47 -21.36
C TYR A 112 8.38 -17.36 -22.84
N PHE A 113 8.26 -16.18 -23.44
CA PHE A 113 8.70 -16.01 -24.83
C PHE A 113 10.21 -16.23 -24.99
N PHE A 114 11.06 -15.55 -24.21
CA PHE A 114 12.51 -15.59 -24.42
C PHE A 114 13.13 -16.97 -24.19
N LYS A 115 12.56 -17.76 -23.26
CA LYS A 115 13.04 -19.13 -23.00
C LYS A 115 12.61 -20.12 -24.08
N PHE A 116 11.49 -19.87 -24.78
CA PHE A 116 10.86 -20.84 -25.68
C PHE A 116 10.78 -20.40 -27.16
N SER A 117 11.39 -19.29 -27.60
CA SER A 117 11.21 -18.74 -28.96
C SER A 117 12.34 -18.97 -29.98
N THR A 118 13.49 -19.54 -29.62
CA THR A 118 14.66 -19.47 -30.52
C THR A 118 14.82 -20.61 -31.52
N LYS A 119 14.11 -21.73 -31.39
CA LYS A 119 14.04 -22.81 -32.39
C LYS A 119 12.69 -23.50 -32.26
N ALA A 120 12.12 -23.97 -33.37
CA ALA A 120 11.04 -24.96 -33.30
C ALA A 120 11.59 -26.17 -32.54
N ARG A 121 11.37 -26.24 -31.21
CA ARG A 121 11.92 -27.31 -30.38
C ARG A 121 11.18 -28.58 -30.79
N GLN A 122 11.87 -29.53 -31.42
CA GLN A 122 11.29 -30.81 -31.81
C GLN A 122 10.70 -31.52 -30.59
N HIS A 123 9.63 -32.33 -30.72
CA HIS A 123 8.97 -33.04 -29.61
C HIS A 123 9.84 -34.10 -28.92
N VAL A 124 11.05 -34.28 -29.43
CA VAL A 124 12.07 -35.21 -29.02
C VAL A 124 13.40 -34.47 -29.16
N HIS A 125 14.43 -34.94 -28.50
CA HIS A 125 15.79 -34.53 -28.85
C HIS A 125 16.06 -34.87 -30.33
N ASP A 126 16.79 -34.04 -31.08
CA ASP A 126 17.06 -34.27 -32.51
C ASP A 126 17.66 -35.69 -32.70
N GLU A 127 17.15 -36.43 -33.70
CA GLU A 127 17.71 -37.73 -34.09
C GLU A 127 19.13 -37.52 -34.66
N GLY A 128 20.13 -37.57 -33.79
CA GLY A 128 21.54 -37.34 -34.12
C GLY A 128 22.29 -36.39 -33.19
N ALA A 129 21.62 -35.72 -32.25
CA ALA A 129 22.31 -34.84 -31.29
C ALA A 129 23.04 -35.63 -30.19
N GLU A 130 24.06 -35.02 -29.58
CA GLU A 130 24.93 -35.68 -28.59
C GLU A 130 24.22 -35.86 -27.24
N VAL A 131 24.67 -36.82 -26.44
CA VAL A 131 24.09 -37.12 -25.11
C VAL A 131 24.03 -35.88 -24.20
N ILE A 132 24.97 -34.95 -24.35
CA ILE A 132 25.05 -33.73 -23.55
C ILE A 132 23.90 -32.76 -23.81
N ASP A 133 23.40 -32.73 -25.04
CA ASP A 133 22.25 -31.91 -25.44
C ASP A 133 20.96 -32.47 -24.81
N GLY A 134 20.89 -33.80 -24.62
CA GLY A 134 19.81 -34.48 -23.92
C GLY A 134 19.81 -34.19 -22.41
N ILE A 135 20.98 -33.99 -21.81
CA ILE A 135 21.12 -33.65 -20.39
C ILE A 135 20.71 -32.20 -20.12
N HIS A 136 21.16 -31.26 -20.96
CA HIS A 136 20.72 -29.86 -20.86
C HIS A 136 19.20 -29.71 -21.02
N PHE A 137 18.60 -30.49 -21.93
CA PHE A 137 17.15 -30.54 -22.11
C PHE A 137 16.40 -30.91 -20.82
N ILE A 138 16.91 -31.85 -20.03
CA ILE A 138 16.29 -32.28 -18.76
C ILE A 138 16.48 -31.25 -17.65
N ALA A 139 17.65 -30.59 -17.58
CA ALA A 139 17.94 -29.59 -16.56
C ALA A 139 17.04 -28.35 -16.68
N GLU A 140 16.78 -27.87 -17.91
CA GLU A 140 15.86 -26.77 -18.17
C GLU A 140 14.43 -27.07 -17.68
N TRP A 141 13.96 -28.30 -17.88
CA TRP A 141 12.63 -28.74 -17.46
C TRP A 141 12.44 -28.71 -15.93
N ASN A 142 13.48 -29.05 -15.16
CA ASN A 142 13.41 -29.06 -13.69
C ASN A 142 13.36 -27.65 -13.09
N ALA A 143 14.11 -26.69 -13.65
CA ALA A 143 14.19 -25.32 -13.14
C ALA A 143 12.84 -24.59 -13.21
N ASP A 144 12.03 -24.87 -14.23
CA ASP A 144 10.69 -24.29 -14.41
C ASP A 144 9.70 -24.70 -13.30
N ARG A 145 9.95 -25.82 -12.59
CA ARG A 145 9.06 -26.33 -11.53
C ARG A 145 9.37 -25.78 -10.14
N GLU A 146 10.63 -25.43 -9.85
CA GLU A 146 11.03 -24.93 -8.53
C GLU A 146 10.54 -23.50 -8.25
N MET A 147 10.43 -22.67 -9.28
CA MET A 147 10.02 -21.26 -9.18
C MET A 147 8.67 -21.07 -8.47
N LEU A 148 7.75 -22.04 -8.58
CA LEU A 148 6.39 -21.97 -8.04
C LEU A 148 6.31 -22.23 -6.52
N ASN A 149 7.33 -22.84 -5.93
CA ASN A 149 7.27 -23.34 -4.55
C ASN A 149 7.76 -22.32 -3.50
N ASN A 150 8.41 -21.23 -3.91
CA ASN A 150 9.14 -20.33 -3.00
C ASN A 150 8.33 -19.14 -2.44
N LEU A 151 7.02 -19.06 -2.68
CA LEU A 151 6.21 -17.85 -2.41
C LEU A 151 5.53 -17.73 -1.02
N THR A 152 5.79 -18.61 -0.05
CA THR A 152 5.08 -18.50 1.24
C THR A 152 5.94 -18.86 2.45
N LYS A 153 6.17 -17.88 3.35
CA LYS A 153 6.00 -17.95 4.82
C LYS A 153 6.96 -17.02 5.59
N SER A 154 6.41 -16.23 6.52
CA SER A 154 7.15 -15.62 7.64
C SER A 154 6.38 -15.82 8.95
N LYS A 155 7.10 -15.97 10.07
CA LYS A 155 6.58 -15.89 11.46
C LYS A 155 7.74 -15.75 12.44
N LEU A 156 7.81 -14.66 13.19
CA LEU A 156 8.63 -14.48 14.39
C LEU A 156 7.91 -13.47 15.30
N THR A 157 7.42 -13.91 16.47
CA THR A 157 6.52 -13.10 17.33
C THR A 157 6.80 -13.24 18.84
N ALA A 158 7.74 -14.07 19.27
CA ALA A 158 7.93 -14.39 20.69
C ALA A 158 8.95 -13.51 21.43
N GLU A 159 9.99 -12.99 20.76
CA GLU A 159 11.02 -12.12 21.37
C GLU A 159 10.51 -10.69 21.66
N TYR A 160 9.35 -10.32 21.11
CA TYR A 160 8.77 -8.98 21.21
C TYR A 160 8.15 -8.66 22.59
N ILE A 161 7.80 -9.68 23.40
CA ILE A 161 6.93 -9.48 24.57
C ILE A 161 7.70 -9.01 25.83
N THR A 162 8.92 -9.50 26.05
CA THR A 162 9.68 -9.19 27.29
C THR A 162 10.26 -7.77 27.30
N GLN A 163 10.66 -7.25 26.13
CA GLN A 163 11.18 -5.89 26.00
C GLN A 163 10.08 -4.84 26.29
N ARG A 164 8.86 -5.11 25.82
CA ARG A 164 7.70 -4.23 25.97
C ARG A 164 7.31 -3.93 27.42
N THR A 165 7.41 -4.92 28.32
CA THR A 165 7.05 -4.73 29.74
C THR A 165 8.00 -3.77 30.48
N SER A 166 9.29 -3.76 30.15
CA SER A 166 10.27 -2.86 30.76
C SER A 166 10.02 -1.41 30.35
N ASP A 167 9.70 -1.18 29.07
CA ASP A 167 9.46 0.14 28.51
C ASP A 167 8.19 0.80 29.08
N ASP A 168 7.12 0.01 29.25
CA ASP A 168 5.88 0.47 29.89
C ASP A 168 6.13 1.00 31.31
N GLN A 169 6.92 0.28 32.11
CA GLN A 169 7.20 0.66 33.50
C GLN A 169 8.01 1.97 33.57
N ALA A 170 9.04 2.11 32.74
CA ALA A 170 9.85 3.33 32.66
C ALA A 170 9.00 4.55 32.25
N THR A 171 8.12 4.35 31.25
CA THR A 171 7.20 5.38 30.76
C THR A 171 6.21 5.82 31.83
N TYR A 172 5.63 4.88 32.56
CA TYR A 172 4.74 5.18 33.68
C TYR A 172 5.45 6.02 34.75
N THR A 173 6.66 5.64 35.18
CA THR A 173 7.41 6.37 36.21
C THR A 173 7.66 7.81 35.80
N ALA A 174 8.08 8.05 34.55
CA ALA A 174 8.31 9.39 34.03
C ALA A 174 7.03 10.25 34.02
N LEU A 175 5.89 9.68 33.60
CA LEU A 175 4.61 10.38 33.58
C LEU A 175 4.09 10.67 34.99
N ALA A 176 4.22 9.72 35.91
CA ALA A 176 3.83 9.90 37.31
C ALA A 176 4.65 11.01 37.99
N GLU A 177 5.97 11.06 37.74
CA GLU A 177 6.82 12.16 38.20
C GLU A 177 6.43 13.50 37.62
N TYR A 178 6.15 13.55 36.31
CA TYR A 178 5.65 14.74 35.64
C TYR A 178 4.39 15.28 36.33
N PHE A 179 3.40 14.42 36.57
CA PHE A 179 2.14 14.82 37.23
C PHE A 179 2.30 15.14 38.71
N LYS A 180 3.28 14.54 39.40
CA LYS A 180 3.64 14.89 40.79
C LYS A 180 4.15 16.32 40.88
N ARG A 181 5.10 16.69 40.02
CA ARG A 181 5.63 18.06 39.89
C ARG A 181 4.56 19.03 39.40
N PHE A 182 3.57 18.55 38.65
CA PHE A 182 2.49 19.39 38.12
C PHE A 182 1.58 20.03 39.18
N ASN A 183 1.57 19.55 40.43
CA ASN A 183 0.88 20.26 41.52
C ASN A 183 1.49 21.63 41.83
N GLU A 184 2.70 21.91 41.32
CA GLU A 184 3.43 23.17 41.45
C GLU A 184 3.18 24.11 40.25
N THR A 185 2.31 23.72 39.29
CA THR A 185 2.06 24.50 38.06
C THR A 185 1.02 25.58 38.23
N ASN A 186 1.19 26.68 37.48
CA ASN A 186 0.32 27.86 37.50
C ASN A 186 -0.99 27.71 36.71
N LEU A 187 -1.39 26.50 36.33
CA LEU A 187 -2.68 26.26 35.69
C LEU A 187 -3.77 26.14 36.77
N ASP A 188 -4.82 26.94 36.66
CA ASP A 188 -5.88 27.07 37.66
C ASP A 188 -7.25 27.00 36.97
N ASP A 189 -8.31 26.74 37.73
CA ASP A 189 -9.68 26.61 37.20
C ASP A 189 -10.19 27.90 36.51
N LYS A 190 -9.49 29.03 36.72
CA LYS A 190 -9.76 30.32 36.06
C LYS A 190 -9.19 30.40 34.64
N ASP A 191 -8.29 29.49 34.27
CA ASP A 191 -7.68 29.43 32.94
C ASP A 191 -8.55 28.67 31.93
N ILE A 192 -9.71 28.16 32.37
CA ILE A 192 -10.65 27.36 31.55
C ILE A 192 -11.78 28.25 31.05
N LEU A 193 -12.05 28.20 29.75
CA LEU A 193 -13.10 28.95 29.06
C LEU A 193 -14.48 28.30 29.25
N ASP A 194 -15.53 29.11 29.18
CA ASP A 194 -16.94 28.69 29.26
C ASP A 194 -17.32 27.93 30.55
N ARG A 195 -16.61 28.20 31.63
CA ARG A 195 -16.85 27.61 32.95
C ARG A 195 -18.18 28.09 33.55
N ARG A 196 -19.01 27.18 34.07
CA ARG A 196 -20.19 27.57 34.88
C ARG A 196 -19.75 27.99 36.27
N ARG A 197 -20.54 28.86 36.92
CA ARG A 197 -20.25 29.35 38.27
C ARG A 197 -20.18 28.18 39.26
N GLY A 198 -19.02 27.97 39.87
CA GLY A 198 -18.77 26.89 40.85
C GLY A 198 -17.98 25.69 40.32
N ASP A 199 -17.83 25.52 39.00
CA ASP A 199 -17.09 24.38 38.45
C ASP A 199 -15.58 24.48 38.74
N LYS A 200 -14.96 23.33 39.04
CA LYS A 200 -13.52 23.18 39.31
C LYS A 200 -12.89 22.06 38.47
N PRO A 201 -12.86 22.20 37.13
CA PRO A 201 -12.45 21.14 36.21
C PRO A 201 -10.98 20.71 36.37
N VAL A 202 -10.04 21.66 36.50
CA VAL A 202 -8.60 21.39 36.63
C VAL A 202 -8.34 20.67 37.95
N GLN A 203 -8.93 21.15 39.04
CA GLN A 203 -8.78 20.51 40.35
C GLN A 203 -9.38 19.10 40.38
N SER A 204 -10.52 18.89 39.72
CA SER A 204 -11.16 17.57 39.62
C SER A 204 -10.24 16.57 38.93
N VAL A 205 -9.69 16.94 37.76
CA VAL A 205 -8.77 16.08 37.00
C VAL A 205 -7.50 15.78 37.82
N ARG A 206 -6.91 16.78 38.48
CA ARG A 206 -5.73 16.59 39.35
C ARG A 206 -5.97 15.57 40.46
N ASN A 207 -7.11 15.63 41.13
CA ASN A 207 -7.45 14.70 42.21
C ASN A 207 -7.57 13.25 41.70
N ILE A 208 -8.14 13.07 40.51
CA ILE A 208 -8.26 11.74 39.90
C ILE A 208 -6.88 11.22 39.46
N ILE A 209 -6.02 12.07 38.87
CA ILE A 209 -4.64 11.71 38.53
C ILE A 209 -3.88 11.21 39.76
N LYS A 210 -3.96 11.92 40.91
CA LYS A 210 -3.34 11.46 42.18
C LYS A 210 -3.84 10.06 42.60
N SER A 211 -5.14 9.82 42.43
CA SER A 211 -5.76 8.53 42.73
C SER A 211 -5.23 7.44 41.79
N LEU A 212 -5.14 7.72 40.49
CA LEU A 212 -4.58 6.82 39.48
C LEU A 212 -3.11 6.47 39.75
N THR A 213 -2.29 7.46 40.11
CA THR A 213 -0.88 7.22 40.48
C THR A 213 -0.80 6.27 41.68
N THR A 214 -1.65 6.48 42.69
CA THR A 214 -1.70 5.63 43.88
C THR A 214 -2.10 4.20 43.54
N VAL A 215 -3.13 4.01 42.72
CA VAL A 215 -3.60 2.68 42.30
C VAL A 215 -2.55 1.95 41.47
N ALA A 216 -1.94 2.62 40.49
CA ALA A 216 -0.95 2.01 39.62
C ALA A 216 0.38 1.69 40.33
N SER A 217 0.77 2.46 41.35
CA SER A 217 1.97 2.18 42.16
C SER A 217 1.76 1.11 43.23
N SER A 218 0.51 0.80 43.61
CA SER A 218 0.18 -0.15 44.69
C SER A 218 -0.12 -1.57 44.21
N LYS A 219 -0.20 -1.80 42.88
CA LYS A 219 -0.52 -3.10 42.29
C LYS A 219 0.67 -3.68 41.50
N PRO A 220 0.82 -5.02 41.42
CA PRO A 220 1.76 -5.65 40.49
C PRO A 220 1.47 -5.26 39.04
N TYR A 221 2.49 -5.27 38.17
CA TYR A 221 2.33 -5.00 36.75
C TYR A 221 1.27 -5.92 36.14
N ALA A 222 0.25 -5.33 35.54
CA ALA A 222 -0.73 -5.99 34.70
C ALA A 222 -0.99 -5.09 33.49
N GLU A 223 -0.75 -5.60 32.28
CA GLU A 223 -0.91 -4.83 31.04
C GLU A 223 -2.31 -4.21 30.95
N SER A 224 -3.33 -4.98 31.33
CA SER A 224 -4.74 -4.58 31.40
C SER A 224 -5.03 -3.37 32.31
N THR A 225 -4.09 -2.98 33.15
CA THR A 225 -4.23 -1.89 34.13
C THR A 225 -3.22 -0.78 33.87
N LEU A 226 -1.95 -1.12 33.69
CA LEU A 226 -0.89 -0.11 33.54
C LEU A 226 -0.95 0.60 32.19
N VAL A 227 -1.22 -0.13 31.10
CA VAL A 227 -1.28 0.46 29.75
C VAL A 227 -2.39 1.52 29.64
N PRO A 228 -3.64 1.26 30.06
CA PRO A 228 -4.68 2.29 30.09
C PRO A 228 -4.32 3.53 30.91
N VAL A 229 -3.61 3.36 32.04
CA VAL A 229 -3.15 4.47 32.89
C VAL A 229 -2.10 5.31 32.17
N ILE A 230 -1.09 4.66 31.56
CA ILE A 230 -0.05 5.33 30.77
C ILE A 230 -0.69 6.14 29.64
N GLN A 231 -1.56 5.52 28.86
CA GLN A 231 -2.22 6.16 27.72
C GLN A 231 -3.09 7.35 28.14
N THR A 232 -3.82 7.22 29.26
CA THR A 232 -4.58 8.33 29.85
C THR A 232 -3.67 9.48 30.24
N PHE A 233 -2.55 9.19 30.90
CA PHE A 233 -1.56 10.18 31.30
C PHE A 233 -0.93 10.88 30.09
N MET A 234 -0.60 10.15 29.03
CA MET A 234 -0.05 10.72 27.79
C MET A 234 -1.00 11.75 27.16
N LEU A 235 -2.30 11.45 27.06
CA LEU A 235 -3.27 12.43 26.54
C LEU A 235 -3.36 13.67 27.44
N PHE A 236 -3.28 13.50 28.76
CA PHE A 236 -3.38 14.63 29.69
C PHE A 236 -2.17 15.55 29.64
N VAL A 237 -0.97 15.03 29.35
CA VAL A 237 0.25 15.84 29.24
C VAL A 237 0.06 16.99 28.23
N VAL A 238 -0.76 16.81 27.18
CA VAL A 238 -0.97 17.80 26.13
C VAL A 238 -1.56 19.12 26.67
N PRO A 239 -2.81 19.17 27.18
CA PRO A 239 -3.39 20.40 27.70
C PRO A 239 -2.62 20.94 28.91
N PHE A 240 -2.13 20.07 29.80
CA PHE A 240 -1.36 20.50 30.97
C PHE A 240 -0.05 21.19 30.56
N SER A 241 0.76 20.60 29.68
CA SER A 241 2.02 21.21 29.20
C SER A 241 1.79 22.50 28.42
N LEU A 242 0.80 22.49 27.52
CA LEU A 242 0.60 23.57 26.57
C LEU A 242 -0.10 24.77 27.20
N LEU A 243 -0.96 24.60 28.21
CA LEU A 243 -1.60 25.74 28.88
C LEU A 243 -0.79 26.30 30.07
N ASN A 244 0.31 25.64 30.45
CA ASN A 244 1.12 26.11 31.57
C ASN A 244 1.70 27.51 31.31
N ARG A 245 1.49 28.45 32.24
CA ARG A 245 1.99 29.83 32.17
C ARG A 245 3.51 29.93 32.25
N GLN A 246 4.18 28.93 32.84
CA GLN A 246 5.64 28.82 32.91
C GLN A 246 6.17 27.88 31.82
N ARG A 247 5.86 28.17 30.55
CA ARG A 247 6.43 27.36 29.46
C ARG A 247 7.96 27.47 29.45
N PRO A 248 8.68 26.36 29.18
CA PRO A 248 10.11 26.41 28.91
C PRO A 248 10.43 27.47 27.85
N LYS A 249 11.44 28.30 28.12
CA LYS A 249 11.96 29.27 27.14
C LYS A 249 12.42 28.51 25.90
N GLY A 250 11.90 28.88 24.71
CA GLY A 250 12.28 28.28 23.42
C GLY A 250 11.17 27.52 22.68
N LEU A 251 10.00 27.30 23.28
CA LEU A 251 8.86 26.74 22.57
C LEU A 251 8.15 27.80 21.71
N LYS A 252 7.72 27.41 20.49
CA LYS A 252 6.92 28.27 19.62
C LYS A 252 5.67 28.77 20.36
N VAL A 253 5.33 30.04 20.14
CA VAL A 253 4.07 30.61 20.63
C VAL A 253 2.93 29.75 20.10
N LEU A 254 2.09 29.24 21.00
CA LEU A 254 0.92 28.47 20.58
C LEU A 254 -0.09 29.43 19.97
N GLU A 255 -0.68 29.04 18.84
CA GLU A 255 -1.76 29.79 18.22
C GLU A 255 -2.92 29.97 19.21
N ASP A 256 -3.57 31.12 19.20
CA ASP A 256 -4.60 31.45 20.19
C ASP A 256 -5.84 30.56 20.03
N SER A 257 -6.16 30.13 18.80
CA SER A 257 -7.20 29.12 18.51
C SER A 257 -6.92 27.80 19.25
N VAL A 258 -5.68 27.34 19.19
CA VAL A 258 -5.23 26.10 19.86
C VAL A 258 -5.24 26.26 21.38
N LYS A 259 -4.81 27.42 21.91
CA LYS A 259 -4.93 27.71 23.35
C LYS A 259 -6.39 27.69 23.80
N GLN A 260 -7.29 28.34 23.05
CA GLN A 260 -8.69 28.46 23.42
C GLN A 260 -9.38 27.10 23.46
N HIS A 261 -9.19 26.24 22.46
CA HIS A 261 -9.83 24.93 22.50
C HIS A 261 -9.20 24.00 23.52
N LEU A 262 -7.88 24.00 23.74
CA LEU A 262 -7.30 23.28 24.89
C LEU A 262 -7.87 23.76 26.22
N ALA A 263 -8.16 25.05 26.34
CA ALA A 263 -8.79 25.66 27.50
C ALA A 263 -10.32 25.48 27.55
N SER A 264 -10.94 24.83 26.56
CA SER A 264 -12.39 24.67 26.50
C SER A 264 -12.91 23.70 27.55
N MET A 265 -14.07 24.00 28.14
CA MET A 265 -14.71 23.12 29.11
C MET A 265 -14.98 21.70 28.54
N ASN A 266 -15.16 21.57 27.22
CA ASN A 266 -15.37 20.28 26.57
C ASN A 266 -14.15 19.35 26.72
N VAL A 267 -12.94 19.86 26.49
CA VAL A 267 -11.69 19.10 26.68
C VAL A 267 -11.57 18.64 28.12
N TRP A 268 -11.78 19.54 29.08
CA TRP A 268 -11.61 19.22 30.51
C TRP A 268 -12.67 18.26 31.05
N ASN A 269 -13.92 18.37 30.59
CA ASN A 269 -14.97 17.39 30.93
C ASN A 269 -14.65 16.01 30.37
N THR A 270 -14.15 15.95 29.14
CA THR A 270 -13.76 14.70 28.48
C THR A 270 -12.54 14.07 29.18
N MET A 271 -11.55 14.88 29.57
CA MET A 271 -10.43 14.44 30.41
C MET A 271 -10.91 13.87 31.75
N LYS A 272 -11.82 14.58 32.44
CA LYS A 272 -12.39 14.11 33.71
C LYS A 272 -13.12 12.78 33.54
N ASN A 273 -13.91 12.63 32.47
CA ASN A 273 -14.60 11.40 32.15
C ASN A 273 -13.61 10.25 31.93
N LEU A 274 -12.61 10.43 31.05
CA LEU A 274 -11.58 9.43 30.82
C LEU A 274 -10.87 9.06 32.12
N ALA A 275 -10.44 10.04 32.92
CA ALA A 275 -9.75 9.77 34.19
C ALA A 275 -10.59 8.91 35.14
N THR A 276 -11.90 9.18 35.21
CA THR A 276 -12.84 8.44 36.06
C THR A 276 -12.96 6.99 35.58
N VAL A 277 -13.15 6.79 34.29
CA VAL A 277 -13.28 5.44 33.70
C VAL A 277 -11.97 4.66 33.80
N THR A 278 -10.82 5.31 33.62
CA THR A 278 -9.50 4.69 33.84
C THR A 278 -9.34 4.25 35.30
N LEU A 279 -9.83 5.02 36.26
CA LEU A 279 -9.76 4.67 37.68
C LEU A 279 -10.68 3.50 38.02
N GLU A 280 -11.89 3.47 37.45
CA GLU A 280 -12.80 2.32 37.56
C GLU A 280 -12.15 1.05 37.00
N LEU A 281 -11.58 1.12 35.80
CA LEU A 281 -10.87 0.00 35.16
C LEU A 281 -9.67 -0.46 35.99
N ALA A 282 -8.89 0.49 36.52
CA ALA A 282 -7.71 0.16 37.33
C ALA A 282 -8.09 -0.48 38.67
N ASN A 283 -9.29 -0.22 39.18
CA ASN A 283 -9.81 -0.83 40.41
C ASN A 283 -10.59 -2.13 40.20
N ALA A 284 -11.01 -2.43 38.97
CA ALA A 284 -11.71 -3.66 38.63
C ALA A 284 -10.87 -4.91 38.95
N LYS A 285 -11.55 -6.01 39.28
CA LYS A 285 -10.89 -7.30 39.50
C LYS A 285 -10.45 -7.89 38.15
N PRO A 286 -9.25 -8.48 38.05
CA PRO A 286 -8.83 -9.16 36.83
C PRO A 286 -9.81 -10.27 36.43
N GLY A 287 -10.18 -10.33 35.16
CA GLY A 287 -11.08 -11.35 34.62
C GLY A 287 -12.28 -10.78 33.85
N PRO A 288 -13.37 -11.55 33.69
CA PRO A 288 -14.53 -11.16 32.88
C PRO A 288 -15.20 -9.85 33.32
N GLU A 289 -15.12 -9.51 34.61
CA GLU A 289 -15.65 -8.26 35.17
C GLU A 289 -14.90 -7.02 34.66
N GLN A 290 -13.68 -7.16 34.14
CA GLN A 290 -12.86 -6.06 33.65
C GLN A 290 -13.24 -5.63 32.22
N GLU A 291 -13.80 -6.52 31.42
CA GLU A 291 -14.11 -6.29 30.00
C GLU A 291 -15.08 -5.11 29.77
N PRO A 292 -16.18 -4.95 30.53
CA PRO A 292 -17.07 -3.80 30.39
C PRO A 292 -16.38 -2.47 30.70
N HIS A 293 -15.47 -2.44 31.69
CA HIS A 293 -14.70 -1.26 32.03
C HIS A 293 -13.66 -0.93 30.95
N ALA A 294 -13.03 -1.95 30.34
CA ALA A 294 -12.09 -1.77 29.24
C ALA A 294 -12.78 -1.18 27.99
N LYS A 295 -13.99 -1.64 27.66
CA LYS A 295 -14.80 -1.07 26.57
C LYS A 295 -15.16 0.39 26.83
N LYS A 296 -15.65 0.71 28.03
CA LYS A 296 -15.94 2.10 28.43
C LYS A 296 -14.71 2.98 28.35
N TRP A 297 -13.56 2.47 28.82
CA TRP A 297 -12.29 3.18 28.79
C TRP A 297 -11.88 3.50 27.35
N LYS A 298 -11.94 2.52 26.44
CA LYS A 298 -11.57 2.71 25.04
C LYS A 298 -12.44 3.78 24.37
N ILE A 299 -13.75 3.76 24.59
CA ILE A 299 -14.66 4.80 24.08
C ILE A 299 -14.28 6.18 24.61
N ALA A 300 -14.04 6.31 25.92
CA ALA A 300 -13.65 7.59 26.53
C ALA A 300 -12.28 8.08 26.03
N TYR A 301 -11.35 7.15 25.79
CA TYR A 301 -10.02 7.42 25.26
C TYR A 301 -10.13 7.99 23.84
N ASP A 302 -10.86 7.31 22.96
CA ASP A 302 -11.04 7.69 21.56
C ASP A 302 -11.69 9.07 21.41
N VAL A 303 -12.67 9.38 22.28
CA VAL A 303 -13.32 10.69 22.29
C VAL A 303 -12.34 11.80 22.69
N LEU A 304 -11.51 11.59 23.72
CA LEU A 304 -10.52 12.60 24.10
C LEU A 304 -9.40 12.74 23.07
N GLU A 305 -8.90 11.62 22.55
CA GLU A 305 -7.87 11.61 21.51
C GLU A 305 -8.34 12.39 20.28
N LYS A 306 -9.54 12.07 19.79
CA LYS A 306 -10.17 12.82 18.69
C LYS A 306 -10.30 14.30 19.02
N LEU A 307 -10.82 14.65 20.20
CA LEU A 307 -11.01 16.04 20.61
C LEU A 307 -9.68 16.82 20.74
N LEU A 308 -8.61 16.17 21.18
CA LEU A 308 -7.28 16.79 21.27
C LEU A 308 -6.59 16.91 19.89
N VAL A 309 -6.90 16.00 18.95
CA VAL A 309 -6.41 16.01 17.57
C VAL A 309 -7.19 16.99 16.69
N GLU A 310 -8.47 17.22 16.95
CA GLU A 310 -9.39 18.10 16.19
C GLU A 310 -9.08 19.60 16.33
N LEU A 311 -7.91 19.93 16.82
CA LEU A 311 -7.61 21.21 17.43
C LEU A 311 -6.71 22.07 16.53
N GLY A 312 -7.37 22.79 15.62
CA GLY A 312 -6.80 23.89 14.85
C GLY A 312 -6.54 23.62 13.36
N THR A 313 -6.78 22.40 12.88
CA THR A 313 -6.72 22.12 11.44
C THR A 313 -8.13 21.95 10.89
N VAL A 314 -8.50 22.77 9.89
CA VAL A 314 -9.39 22.27 8.84
C VAL A 314 -8.74 20.96 8.39
N PHE A 315 -9.33 19.82 8.76
CA PHE A 315 -8.86 18.53 8.30
C PHE A 315 -9.16 18.50 6.80
N ILE A 316 -8.16 18.87 6.01
CA ILE A 316 -8.21 18.70 4.57
C ILE A 316 -8.04 17.20 4.36
N SER A 317 -9.16 16.49 4.20
CA SER A 317 -9.14 15.13 3.71
C SER A 317 -8.50 15.14 2.32
N LEU A 318 -7.51 14.28 2.12
CA LEU A 318 -6.89 14.04 0.81
C LEU A 318 -7.45 12.76 0.19
N ALA A 319 -8.49 12.17 0.79
CA ALA A 319 -9.04 10.90 0.33
C ALA A 319 -9.59 10.98 -1.09
N GLU A 320 -10.24 12.10 -1.45
CA GLU A 320 -10.73 12.36 -2.82
C GLU A 320 -9.57 12.50 -3.81
N ASP A 321 -8.59 13.36 -3.50
CA ASP A 321 -7.41 13.57 -4.34
C ASP A 321 -6.63 12.24 -4.54
N LEU A 322 -6.52 11.41 -3.49
CA LEU A 322 -5.92 10.07 -3.56
C LEU A 322 -6.79 9.09 -4.36
N LEU A 323 -8.11 9.11 -4.18
CA LEU A 323 -9.03 8.26 -4.93
C LEU A 323 -8.90 8.53 -6.44
N ASP A 324 -8.85 9.79 -6.82
CA ASP A 324 -8.69 10.21 -8.21
C ASP A 324 -7.36 9.72 -8.80
N LEU A 325 -6.26 9.82 -8.04
CA LEU A 325 -4.95 9.31 -8.43
C LEU A 325 -4.91 7.78 -8.58
N ILE A 326 -5.53 7.02 -7.68
CA ILE A 326 -5.58 5.55 -7.80
C ILE A 326 -6.45 5.11 -8.99
N LYS A 327 -7.56 5.81 -9.26
CA LYS A 327 -8.41 5.55 -10.44
C LYS A 327 -7.69 5.90 -11.74
N LEU A 328 -6.92 6.98 -11.74
CA LEU A 328 -6.11 7.39 -12.88
C LEU A 328 -5.02 6.37 -13.21
N SER A 329 -4.47 5.66 -12.22
CA SER A 329 -3.43 4.64 -12.41
C SER A 329 -3.87 3.55 -13.41
N ALA A 330 -5.14 3.13 -13.36
CA ALA A 330 -5.71 2.16 -14.30
C ALA A 330 -5.82 2.67 -15.76
N ARG A 331 -5.76 4.00 -15.95
CA ARG A 331 -5.92 4.67 -17.26
C ARG A 331 -4.58 5.01 -17.92
N ILE A 332 -3.48 4.77 -17.23
CA ILE A 332 -2.13 5.04 -17.74
C ILE A 332 -1.54 3.75 -18.29
N ARG A 333 -1.06 3.83 -19.53
CA ARG A 333 -0.43 2.72 -20.26
C ARG A 333 1.06 2.63 -19.92
N SER A 334 1.63 1.44 -20.07
CA SER A 334 3.08 1.26 -20.18
C SER A 334 3.60 2.08 -21.37
N PRO A 335 4.80 2.69 -21.30
CA PRO A 335 5.81 2.61 -20.23
C PRO A 335 5.70 3.72 -19.16
N PHE A 336 4.51 4.17 -18.79
CA PHE A 336 4.34 5.13 -17.68
C PHE A 336 3.55 4.56 -16.49
N HIS A 337 3.11 3.31 -16.56
CA HIS A 337 2.20 2.74 -15.58
C HIS A 337 2.90 2.56 -14.23
N GLU A 338 4.03 1.85 -14.22
CA GLU A 338 4.72 1.49 -12.98
C GLU A 338 5.32 2.71 -12.27
N ARG A 339 5.90 3.64 -13.03
CA ARG A 339 6.38 4.90 -12.42
C ARG A 339 5.25 5.76 -11.85
N THR A 340 4.05 5.67 -12.43
CA THR A 340 2.87 6.35 -11.86
C THR A 340 2.45 5.69 -10.55
N ILE A 341 2.39 4.36 -10.50
CA ILE A 341 2.13 3.63 -9.26
C ILE A 341 3.13 4.04 -8.18
N GLY A 342 4.42 4.12 -8.53
CA GLY A 342 5.47 4.63 -7.65
C GLY A 342 5.14 6.02 -7.07
N LEU A 343 4.76 6.98 -7.92
CA LEU A 343 4.33 8.32 -7.47
C LEU A 343 3.13 8.28 -6.52
N VAL A 344 2.11 7.47 -6.84
CA VAL A 344 0.91 7.35 -6.00
C VAL A 344 1.25 6.70 -4.66
N LYS A 345 2.11 5.67 -4.62
CA LYS A 345 2.63 5.07 -3.38
C LYS A 345 3.40 6.10 -2.54
N ILE A 346 4.23 6.95 -3.17
CA ILE A 346 4.92 8.05 -2.48
C ILE A 346 3.90 9.01 -1.87
N LEU A 347 2.94 9.51 -2.66
CA LEU A 347 1.92 10.48 -2.23
C LEU A 347 1.02 9.93 -1.12
N ARG A 348 0.63 8.65 -1.17
CA ARG A 348 -0.07 7.97 -0.08
C ARG A 348 0.79 7.91 1.18
N GLY A 349 2.07 7.56 1.04
CA GLY A 349 3.01 7.58 2.15
C GLY A 349 3.18 8.98 2.76
N LEU A 350 3.08 10.04 1.95
CA LEU A 350 3.08 11.43 2.44
C LEU A 350 1.74 11.77 3.12
N ASP A 351 0.59 11.32 2.61
CA ASP A 351 -0.70 11.49 3.29
C ASP A 351 -0.64 10.91 4.70
N LEU A 352 -0.22 9.65 4.82
CA LEU A 352 -0.11 8.93 6.10
C LEU A 352 0.79 9.67 7.09
N ASP A 353 1.99 10.09 6.65
CA ASP A 353 2.95 10.78 7.49
C ASP A 353 2.47 12.20 7.87
N THR A 354 1.58 12.81 7.08
CA THR A 354 1.10 14.19 7.30
C THR A 354 -0.21 14.29 8.07
N ARG A 355 -0.88 13.17 8.41
CA ARG A 355 -2.18 13.18 9.11
C ARG A 355 -2.17 13.92 10.45
N LYS A 356 -0.99 14.01 11.10
CA LYS A 356 -0.79 14.70 12.38
C LYS A 356 -0.20 16.11 12.22
N LEU A 357 0.00 16.57 10.98
CA LEU A 357 0.58 17.88 10.69
C LEU A 357 -0.50 18.96 10.52
N SER A 358 -0.07 20.23 10.51
CA SER A 358 -0.96 21.38 10.37
C SER A 358 -1.73 21.42 9.03
N ALA A 359 -2.85 22.15 8.99
CA ALA A 359 -3.67 22.31 7.79
C ALA A 359 -2.91 22.93 6.61
N ASN A 360 -1.92 23.80 6.87
CA ASN A 360 -1.09 24.37 5.81
C ASN A 360 -0.20 23.31 5.15
N HIS A 361 0.35 22.37 5.91
CA HIS A 361 1.08 21.23 5.38
C HIS A 361 0.19 20.31 4.55
N ARG A 362 -1.03 20.04 5.04
CA ARG A 362 -2.06 19.29 4.29
C ARG A 362 -2.45 19.98 2.99
N ARG A 363 -2.59 21.30 2.97
CA ARG A 363 -2.90 22.09 1.77
C ARG A 363 -1.78 22.02 0.74
N GLN A 364 -0.52 22.13 1.18
CA GLN A 364 0.64 21.99 0.28
C GLN A 364 0.69 20.60 -0.36
N LEU A 365 0.41 19.55 0.42
CA LEU A 365 0.30 18.20 -0.12
C LEU A 365 -0.89 18.07 -1.09
N GLN A 366 -2.04 18.68 -0.79
CA GLN A 366 -3.20 18.71 -1.70
C GLN A 366 -2.86 19.35 -3.05
N GLU A 367 -2.21 20.51 -3.04
CA GLU A 367 -1.78 21.21 -4.25
C GLU A 367 -0.82 20.34 -5.07
N THR A 368 0.08 19.63 -4.39
CA THR A 368 1.00 18.67 -5.02
C THR A 368 0.24 17.49 -5.64
N MET A 369 -0.78 16.95 -4.97
CA MET A 369 -1.63 15.88 -5.51
C MET A 369 -2.44 16.32 -6.73
N LYS A 370 -2.96 17.56 -6.73
CA LYS A 370 -3.66 18.15 -7.88
C LYS A 370 -2.73 18.36 -9.07
N GLU A 371 -1.52 18.88 -8.84
CA GLU A 371 -0.49 18.98 -9.88
C GLU A 371 -0.12 17.60 -10.44
N ALA A 372 0.00 16.59 -9.56
CA ALA A 372 0.25 15.21 -9.97
C ALA A 372 -0.87 14.68 -10.86
N PHE A 373 -2.13 14.87 -10.45
CA PHE A 373 -3.30 14.44 -11.21
C PHE A 373 -3.31 15.06 -12.62
N ASP A 374 -3.06 16.36 -12.74
CA ASP A 374 -3.04 17.06 -14.04
C ASP A 374 -1.93 16.54 -14.96
N LYS A 375 -0.72 16.36 -14.44
CA LYS A 375 0.42 15.85 -15.23
C LYS A 375 0.24 14.39 -15.62
N LEU A 376 -0.28 13.56 -14.72
CA LEU A 376 -0.58 12.16 -14.98
C LEU A 376 -1.72 11.99 -15.98
N THR A 377 -2.73 12.87 -15.93
CA THR A 377 -3.81 12.92 -16.94
C THR A 377 -3.27 13.30 -18.32
N LYS A 378 -2.28 14.19 -18.39
CA LYS A 378 -1.58 14.45 -19.66
C LYS A 378 -0.83 13.22 -20.13
N ALA A 379 -0.14 12.51 -19.25
CA ALA A 379 0.55 11.27 -19.58
C ALA A 379 -0.40 10.16 -20.09
N SER A 380 -1.61 10.04 -19.51
CA SER A 380 -2.62 9.07 -19.96
C SER A 380 -3.14 9.32 -21.37
N ASN A 381 -3.11 10.57 -21.82
CA ASN A 381 -3.69 11.00 -23.10
C ASN A 381 -2.71 10.97 -24.28
N VAL A 382 -1.44 10.68 -24.02
CA VAL A 382 -0.34 11.08 -24.90
C VAL A 382 0.41 9.89 -25.50
N ILE A 383 0.50 8.74 -24.84
CA ILE A 383 1.04 7.56 -25.53
C ILE A 383 0.03 7.12 -26.58
N ASN A 384 0.51 6.87 -27.81
CA ASN A 384 -0.18 6.14 -28.87
C ASN A 384 -1.16 5.14 -28.25
N LYS A 385 -2.44 5.15 -28.65
CA LYS A 385 -3.49 4.24 -28.14
C LYS A 385 -3.14 2.75 -28.27
N ASP A 386 -2.00 2.45 -28.88
CA ASP A 386 -1.41 1.16 -29.15
C ASP A 386 -0.02 1.09 -28.51
N VAL A 387 0.11 0.31 -27.44
CA VAL A 387 1.34 0.11 -26.68
C VAL A 387 2.47 -0.48 -27.54
N THR A 388 2.15 -1.19 -28.62
CA THR A 388 3.14 -1.81 -29.51
C THR A 388 3.92 -0.79 -30.32
N LYS A 389 3.39 0.43 -30.46
CA LYS A 389 4.01 1.55 -31.19
C LYS A 389 4.85 2.48 -30.31
N ALA A 390 4.76 2.35 -28.99
CA ALA A 390 5.49 3.24 -28.08
C ALA A 390 7.00 3.08 -28.26
N ALA A 391 7.78 4.17 -28.39
CA ALA A 391 9.24 4.13 -28.38
C ALA A 391 9.84 5.02 -27.30
N LEU A 392 10.97 4.59 -26.74
CA LEU A 392 11.67 5.33 -25.71
C LEU A 392 12.38 6.55 -26.30
N GLU A 393 12.62 6.55 -27.61
CA GLU A 393 13.26 7.63 -28.34
C GLU A 393 12.25 8.67 -28.84
N ASP A 394 10.94 8.40 -28.73
CA ASP A 394 9.90 9.32 -29.19
C ASP A 394 9.98 10.66 -28.44
N THR A 395 9.95 11.77 -29.18
CA THR A 395 9.98 13.13 -28.61
C THR A 395 8.90 13.32 -27.54
N GLU A 396 7.74 12.73 -27.76
CA GLU A 396 6.60 12.80 -26.86
C GLU A 396 6.81 11.97 -25.57
N TYR A 397 7.43 10.78 -25.68
CA TYR A 397 7.85 10.00 -24.51
C TYR A 397 8.88 10.77 -23.66
N GLN A 398 9.87 11.37 -24.32
CA GLN A 398 10.92 12.13 -23.64
C GLN A 398 10.37 13.39 -22.94
N ALA A 399 9.43 14.08 -23.59
CA ALA A 399 8.73 15.22 -23.00
C ALA A 399 7.98 14.81 -21.72
N ARG A 400 7.17 13.73 -21.75
CA ARG A 400 6.44 13.26 -20.56
C ARG A 400 7.35 12.72 -19.47
N THR A 401 8.42 12.01 -19.84
CA THR A 401 9.42 11.56 -18.86
C THR A 401 10.03 12.74 -18.12
N THR A 402 10.32 13.84 -18.82
CA THR A 402 10.82 15.08 -18.22
C THR A 402 9.78 15.70 -17.28
N GLU A 403 8.51 15.79 -17.70
CA GLU A 403 7.43 16.32 -16.86
C GLU A 403 7.20 15.49 -15.59
N LEU A 404 7.30 14.16 -15.66
CA LEU A 404 7.17 13.27 -14.51
C LEU A 404 8.38 13.36 -13.56
N LYS A 405 9.60 13.54 -14.08
CA LYS A 405 10.78 13.84 -13.25
C LYS A 405 10.66 15.18 -12.55
N GLN A 406 10.13 16.20 -13.23
CA GLN A 406 9.83 17.49 -12.60
C GLN A 406 8.78 17.35 -11.51
N LEU A 407 7.72 16.57 -11.74
CA LEU A 407 6.72 16.26 -10.72
C LEU A 407 7.33 15.56 -9.51
N LEU A 408 8.19 14.57 -9.73
CA LEU A 408 8.91 13.90 -8.64
C LEU A 408 9.73 14.90 -7.81
N GLY A 409 10.41 15.85 -8.46
CA GLY A 409 11.11 16.94 -7.78
C GLY A 409 10.18 17.89 -7.01
N SER A 410 8.97 18.17 -7.51
CA SER A 410 7.94 18.90 -6.75
C SER A 410 7.51 18.11 -5.50
N VAL A 411 7.32 16.80 -5.62
CA VAL A 411 6.97 15.91 -4.49
C VAL A 411 8.11 15.85 -3.47
N GLU A 412 9.36 15.79 -3.91
CA GLU A 412 10.56 15.87 -3.06
C GLU A 412 10.58 17.17 -2.26
N LYS A 413 10.37 18.30 -2.94
CA LYS A 413 10.32 19.62 -2.32
C LYS A 413 9.22 19.69 -1.27
N THR A 414 8.03 19.15 -1.57
CA THR A 414 6.93 19.04 -0.61
C THR A 414 7.34 18.17 0.58
N SER A 415 7.88 16.97 0.37
CA SER A 415 8.37 16.08 1.43
C SER A 415 9.41 16.77 2.34
N THR A 416 10.35 17.51 1.74
CA THR A 416 11.40 18.25 2.45
C THR A 416 10.82 19.38 3.29
N ASN A 417 9.88 20.15 2.73
CA ASN A 417 9.20 21.23 3.44
C ASN A 417 8.39 20.70 4.64
N LEU A 418 7.83 19.50 4.50
CA LEU A 418 7.07 18.80 5.54
C LEU A 418 7.95 18.24 6.67
N LYS A 419 9.29 18.19 6.49
CA LYS A 419 10.27 17.68 7.48
C LYS A 419 9.96 16.27 7.97
N LEU A 420 9.58 15.39 7.06
CA LEU A 420 9.25 14.01 7.39
C LEU A 420 10.48 13.21 7.81
N GLU A 421 10.29 12.24 8.70
CA GLU A 421 11.37 11.43 9.28
C GLU A 421 11.96 10.43 8.29
N LYS A 422 11.15 9.92 7.34
CA LYS A 422 11.60 8.92 6.37
C LYS A 422 12.53 9.55 5.33
N PRO A 423 13.69 8.94 5.02
CA PRO A 423 14.59 9.43 3.99
C PRO A 423 13.89 9.53 2.62
N TRP A 424 14.11 10.64 1.91
CA TRP A 424 13.60 10.80 0.55
C TRP A 424 14.08 9.68 -0.39
N ALA A 425 15.33 9.23 -0.21
CA ALA A 425 15.93 8.16 -1.01
C ALA A 425 15.11 6.85 -1.02
N GLU A 426 14.48 6.48 0.09
CA GLU A 426 13.62 5.28 0.16
C GLU A 426 12.33 5.46 -0.66
N ARG A 427 11.79 6.68 -0.69
CA ARG A 427 10.58 7.02 -1.44
C ARG A 427 10.88 7.13 -2.93
N GLU A 428 11.99 7.78 -3.29
CA GLU A 428 12.46 7.92 -4.66
C GLU A 428 12.66 6.56 -5.35
N GLN A 429 13.13 5.54 -4.61
CA GLN A 429 13.29 4.18 -5.14
C GLN A 429 12.01 3.61 -5.73
N LEU A 430 10.82 3.95 -5.20
CA LEU A 430 9.54 3.49 -5.75
C LEU A 430 9.33 4.00 -7.18
N PHE A 431 9.71 5.25 -7.46
CA PHE A 431 9.64 5.82 -8.80
C PHE A 431 10.72 5.25 -9.72
N THR A 432 11.97 5.20 -9.25
CA THR A 432 13.10 4.71 -10.03
C THR A 432 12.93 3.24 -10.42
N LEU A 433 12.42 2.41 -9.51
CA LEU A 433 12.08 1.02 -9.80
C LEU A 433 10.97 0.95 -10.86
N GLY A 434 9.93 1.77 -10.72
CA GLY A 434 8.85 1.82 -11.71
C GLY A 434 9.33 2.20 -13.11
N VAL A 435 10.24 3.18 -13.23
CA VAL A 435 10.89 3.52 -14.51
C VAL A 435 11.66 2.33 -15.09
N ALA A 436 12.44 1.63 -14.27
CA ALA A 436 13.21 0.48 -14.70
C ALA A 436 12.31 -0.67 -15.20
N THR A 437 11.20 -0.95 -14.49
CA THR A 437 10.20 -1.95 -14.88
C THR A 437 9.53 -1.58 -16.21
N ASP A 438 8.97 -0.36 -16.30
CA ASP A 438 8.31 0.15 -17.50
C ASP A 438 9.21 0.03 -18.75
N GLU A 439 10.43 0.54 -18.67
CA GLU A 439 11.37 0.54 -19.81
C GLU A 439 11.90 -0.85 -20.12
N GLY A 440 12.17 -1.66 -19.09
CA GLY A 440 12.63 -3.04 -19.24
C GLY A 440 11.58 -3.91 -19.92
N HIS A 441 10.31 -3.77 -19.54
CA HIS A 441 9.20 -4.51 -20.10
C HIS A 441 8.95 -4.11 -21.55
N LEU A 442 8.96 -2.80 -21.86
CA LEU A 442 8.80 -2.33 -23.23
C LEU A 442 9.93 -2.82 -24.15
N LYS A 443 11.19 -2.75 -23.71
CA LYS A 443 12.35 -3.26 -24.48
C LYS A 443 12.22 -4.74 -24.77
N ARG A 444 11.85 -5.55 -23.77
CA ARG A 444 11.63 -6.99 -23.89
C ARG A 444 10.48 -7.31 -24.84
N MET A 445 9.35 -6.60 -24.74
CA MET A 445 8.22 -6.75 -25.67
C MET A 445 8.64 -6.44 -27.11
N LYS A 446 9.38 -5.34 -27.35
CA LYS A 446 9.84 -5.00 -28.70
C LYS A 446 10.78 -6.04 -29.29
N ALA A 447 11.75 -6.51 -28.50
CA ALA A 447 12.66 -7.56 -28.93
C ALA A 447 11.89 -8.86 -29.26
N MET A 448 10.85 -9.17 -28.48
CA MET A 448 9.95 -10.29 -28.74
C MET A 448 9.21 -10.15 -30.09
N PHE A 449 8.55 -9.02 -30.33
CA PHE A 449 7.84 -8.79 -31.59
C PHE A 449 8.76 -8.71 -32.81
N ALA A 450 9.98 -8.19 -32.66
CA ALA A 450 10.97 -8.16 -33.72
C ALA A 450 11.47 -9.58 -34.06
N ALA A 451 11.77 -10.40 -33.05
CA ALA A 451 12.21 -11.79 -33.23
C ALA A 451 11.15 -12.63 -33.96
N ALA A 452 9.86 -12.41 -33.67
CA ALA A 452 8.75 -13.10 -34.33
C ALA A 452 8.58 -12.74 -35.81
N ARG A 453 9.06 -11.56 -36.24
CA ARG A 453 8.98 -11.09 -37.63
C ARG A 453 10.22 -11.42 -38.46
N ALA A 454 11.30 -11.89 -37.83
CA ALA A 454 12.51 -12.28 -38.53
C ALA A 454 12.25 -13.57 -39.33
N PRO A 455 12.65 -13.65 -40.61
CA PRO A 455 12.54 -14.88 -41.38
C PRO A 455 13.39 -15.98 -40.71
N PRO A 456 12.98 -17.26 -40.78
CA PRO A 456 13.78 -18.35 -40.24
C PRO A 456 15.16 -18.31 -40.90
N VAL A 457 16.21 -18.29 -40.08
CA VAL A 457 17.58 -18.33 -40.55
C VAL A 457 17.76 -19.66 -41.28
N VAL A 458 17.72 -19.63 -42.62
CA VAL A 458 18.09 -20.77 -43.45
C VAL A 458 19.59 -20.92 -43.30
N THR A 459 20.01 -21.82 -42.40
CA THR A 459 21.38 -22.31 -42.38
C THR A 459 21.65 -22.93 -43.76
N PRO A 460 22.64 -22.45 -44.53
CA PRO A 460 23.04 -23.12 -45.75
C PRO A 460 23.43 -24.55 -45.38
N ASN A 461 22.82 -25.53 -46.05
CA ASN A 461 23.18 -26.94 -45.88
C ASN A 461 24.70 -27.07 -46.06
N ALA A 462 25.40 -27.48 -45.00
CA ALA A 462 26.80 -27.87 -45.02
C ALA A 462 26.90 -29.38 -45.24
#